data_AF-A0A0D9V727-F1
#
_entry.id   AF-A0A0D9V727-F1
#
_cell.length_a   1.000
_cell.length_b   1.000
_cell.length_c   1.000
_cell.angle_alpha   90.00
_cell.angle_beta   90.00
_cell.angle_gamma   90.00
#
_symmetry.space_group_name_H-M   'P 1'
#
loop_
_entity.id
_entity.type
_entity.pdbx_description
1 polymer ?
#
loop_
_entity_poly.entity_id
_entity_poly.type
_entity_poly.pdbx_seq_one_letter_code
_entity_poly.pdbx_strand_id
1 'polypeptide(L)'
;MSASDLPDELWARVLELGAASSSALGFRDLCSLAIASRRLRRLSLLPPLWSALISRDFPSQSSQPSSSSSKQQQQLHPKSVYKTKFERHKVRMAEARRRVVFEAEGRVLACRRRLAQLEESLQAEGEKMKATAQEMENLERVRRASVALNVWQPQVVRGRQKQLVQQCTVPVDSCLSDVNMELKVCKQQIATYKNIYNKEKEKLNEYEEALKRAIYHPLQSSHTIVNEPQAKRKKLKYLLGARI
;
A
#
# COMPACT_ATOMS: atom_id res chain seq x y z
N MET A 1 13.32 44.81 35.95
CA MET A 1 11.99 44.38 36.39
C MET A 1 11.85 42.93 36.00
N SER A 2 11.71 42.05 36.99
CA SER A 2 11.61 40.62 36.74
C SER A 2 10.17 40.28 36.35
N ALA A 3 9.97 39.24 35.52
CA ALA A 3 8.64 38.75 35.14
C ALA A 3 7.76 38.41 36.36
N SER A 4 8.38 38.16 37.53
CA SER A 4 7.74 37.93 38.83
C SER A 4 7.05 39.16 39.45
N ASP A 5 7.37 40.38 39.01
CA ASP A 5 6.88 41.62 39.63
C ASP A 5 5.52 42.08 39.08
N LEU A 6 5.07 41.50 37.97
CA LEU A 6 3.81 41.84 37.31
C LEU A 6 2.61 41.23 38.09
N PRO A 7 1.47 41.91 38.30
CA PRO A 7 0.26 41.37 38.94
C PRO A 7 -0.39 40.16 38.24
N ASP A 8 -1.16 39.35 38.98
CA ASP A 8 -1.81 38.13 38.47
C ASP A 8 -2.86 38.44 37.40
N GLU A 9 -3.53 39.59 37.49
CA GLU A 9 -4.55 40.05 36.55
C GLU A 9 -3.96 40.34 35.17
N LEU A 10 -2.78 40.98 35.15
CA LEU A 10 -2.07 41.26 33.90
C LEU A 10 -1.53 39.98 33.29
N TRP A 11 -0.98 39.06 34.09
CA TRP A 11 -0.59 37.74 33.59
C TRP A 11 -1.77 36.93 33.05
N ALA A 12 -2.92 36.95 33.72
CA ALA A 12 -4.12 36.28 33.26
C ALA A 12 -4.58 36.81 31.90
N ARG A 13 -4.58 38.14 31.73
CA ARG A 13 -4.92 38.78 30.44
C ARG A 13 -3.92 38.49 29.34
N VAL A 14 -2.62 38.51 29.64
CA VAL A 14 -1.57 38.14 28.67
C VAL A 14 -1.75 36.69 28.20
N LEU A 15 -2.01 35.76 29.12
CA LEU A 15 -2.22 34.35 28.79
C LEU A 15 -3.52 34.14 27.99
N GLU A 16 -4.58 34.88 28.30
CA GLU A 16 -5.87 34.80 27.61
C GLU A 16 -5.78 35.31 26.19
N LEU A 17 -5.16 36.47 25.97
CA LEU A 17 -4.87 37.00 24.65
C LEU A 17 -3.97 36.05 23.85
N GLY A 18 -2.98 35.43 24.52
CA GLY A 18 -2.12 34.41 23.90
C GLY A 18 -2.88 33.14 23.50
N ALA A 19 -3.81 32.66 24.33
CA ALA A 19 -4.62 31.47 24.06
C ALA A 19 -5.66 31.70 22.96
N ALA A 20 -6.22 32.92 22.87
CA ALA A 20 -7.14 33.32 21.81
C ALA A 20 -6.43 33.54 20.46
N SER A 21 -5.15 33.93 20.49
CA SER A 21 -4.34 34.14 19.29
C SER A 21 -3.96 32.81 18.62
N SER A 22 -3.94 32.78 17.29
CA SER A 22 -3.70 31.57 16.49
C SER A 22 -2.26 31.04 16.53
N SER A 23 -1.28 31.86 16.91
CA SER A 23 0.15 31.53 16.81
C SER A 23 0.93 31.63 18.12
N ALA A 24 0.32 32.02 19.24
CA ALA A 24 1.07 32.47 20.43
C ALA A 24 1.13 31.45 21.58
N LEU A 25 0.01 30.82 21.97
CA LEU A 25 -0.01 29.93 23.15
C LEU A 25 -0.88 28.68 22.92
N GLY A 26 -0.27 27.49 22.99
CA GLY A 26 -0.94 26.20 22.88
C GLY A 26 -1.13 25.49 24.23
N PHE A 27 -1.84 24.35 24.22
CA PHE A 27 -1.99 23.53 25.42
C PHE A 27 -0.64 23.01 25.97
N ARG A 28 0.35 22.79 25.09
CA ARG A 28 1.71 22.35 25.45
C ARG A 28 2.42 23.43 26.27
N ASP A 29 2.24 24.69 25.90
CA ASP A 29 2.84 25.83 26.56
C ASP A 29 2.17 26.10 27.92
N LEU A 30 0.85 25.93 28.02
CA LEU A 30 0.17 25.98 29.32
C LEU A 30 0.66 24.87 30.25
N CYS A 31 0.92 23.67 29.74
CA CYS A 31 1.48 22.57 30.52
C CYS A 31 2.93 22.85 30.96
N SER A 32 3.77 23.43 30.11
CA SER A 32 5.14 23.80 30.48
C SER A 32 5.18 24.94 31.50
N LEU A 33 4.34 25.97 31.34
CA LEU A 33 4.15 27.06 32.31
C LEU A 33 3.67 26.55 33.68
N ALA A 34 2.77 25.55 33.69
CA ALA A 34 2.29 24.93 34.91
C ALA A 34 3.38 24.16 35.69
N ILE A 35 4.43 23.70 34.98
CA ILE A 35 5.60 23.05 35.58
C ILE A 35 6.61 24.09 36.05
N ALA A 36 6.75 25.19 35.31
CA ALA A 36 7.77 26.23 35.57
C ALA A 36 7.58 26.97 36.91
N SER A 37 6.34 27.26 37.34
CA SER A 37 6.12 27.86 38.66
C SER A 37 4.75 27.57 39.26
N ARG A 38 4.65 27.61 40.60
CA ARG A 38 3.36 27.46 41.32
C ARG A 38 2.36 28.55 40.98
N ARG A 39 2.86 29.78 40.78
CA ARG A 39 2.06 30.94 40.40
C ARG A 39 1.45 30.75 39.00
N LEU A 40 2.29 30.41 38.01
CA LEU A 40 1.85 30.13 36.65
C LEU A 40 0.97 28.88 36.55
N ARG A 41 1.18 27.88 37.41
CA ARG A 41 0.27 26.74 37.52
C ARG A 41 -1.15 27.17 37.87
N ARG A 42 -1.34 28.07 38.84
CA ARG A 42 -2.69 28.59 39.17
C ARG A 42 -3.30 29.35 38.00
N LEU A 43 -2.51 30.21 37.35
CA LEU A 43 -2.96 31.00 36.20
C LEU A 43 -3.30 30.12 34.98
N SER A 44 -2.52 29.08 34.71
CA SER A 44 -2.77 28.12 33.61
C SER A 44 -4.05 27.31 33.78
N LEU A 45 -4.62 27.26 34.99
CA LEU A 45 -5.86 26.56 35.27
C LEU A 45 -7.10 27.43 35.04
N LEU A 46 -6.95 28.72 34.76
CA LEU A 46 -8.07 29.63 34.60
C LEU A 46 -9.05 29.13 33.51
N PRO A 47 -10.36 29.00 33.82
CA PRO A 47 -11.38 28.59 32.87
C PRO A 47 -11.39 29.34 31.51
N PRO A 48 -11.25 30.68 31.44
CA PRO A 48 -11.31 31.40 30.15
C PRO A 48 -10.21 30.98 29.17
N LEU A 49 -9.01 30.61 29.66
CA LEU A 49 -7.91 30.14 28.81
C LEU A 49 -8.29 28.87 28.06
N TRP A 50 -8.85 27.90 28.78
CA TRP A 50 -9.25 26.61 28.20
C TRP A 50 -10.47 26.77 27.31
N SER A 51 -11.40 27.67 27.64
CA SER A 51 -12.53 28.00 26.75
C SER A 51 -12.06 28.61 25.44
N ALA A 52 -11.09 29.54 25.48
CA ALA A 52 -10.48 30.13 24.28
C ALA A 52 -9.78 29.06 23.41
N LEU A 53 -9.00 28.17 24.04
CA LEU A 53 -8.37 27.03 23.35
C LEU A 53 -9.38 26.06 22.73
N ILE A 54 -10.51 25.78 23.41
CA ILE A 54 -11.56 24.93 22.84
C ILE A 54 -12.16 25.57 21.59
N SER A 55 -12.48 26.86 21.65
CA SER A 55 -13.06 27.60 20.51
C SER A 55 -12.09 27.67 19.32
N ARG A 56 -10.80 27.81 19.59
CA ARG A 56 -9.75 27.88 18.58
C ARG A 56 -9.44 26.51 17.94
N ASP A 57 -9.20 25.49 18.77
CA ASP A 57 -8.72 24.18 18.30
C ASP A 57 -9.89 23.28 17.83
N PHE A 58 -11.12 23.53 18.30
CA PHE A 58 -12.33 22.74 17.98
C PHE A 58 -13.53 23.62 17.58
N PRO A 59 -13.41 24.46 16.53
CA PRO A 59 -14.41 25.45 16.14
C PRO A 59 -15.77 24.80 15.76
N SER A 60 -15.77 23.60 15.19
CA SER A 60 -16.98 22.90 14.75
C SER A 60 -17.73 22.15 15.87
N GLN A 61 -17.26 22.20 17.12
CA GLN A 61 -17.83 21.45 18.24
C GLN A 61 -18.12 22.33 19.47
N SER A 62 -18.06 23.65 19.34
CA SER A 62 -18.39 24.60 20.40
C SER A 62 -19.90 24.91 20.48
N SER A 63 -20.67 24.53 19.45
CA SER A 63 -22.07 24.92 19.26
C SER A 63 -23.02 23.72 19.13
N GLN A 64 -23.05 22.82 20.11
CA GLN A 64 -24.25 22.00 20.36
C GLN A 64 -24.42 21.71 21.86
N PRO A 65 -25.41 22.31 22.54
CA PRO A 65 -26.01 21.69 23.71
C PRO A 65 -26.90 20.54 23.19
N SER A 66 -26.47 19.30 23.41
CA SER A 66 -27.33 18.14 23.17
C SER A 66 -28.53 18.23 24.11
N SER A 67 -29.68 18.60 23.58
CA SER A 67 -30.96 18.56 24.27
C SER A 67 -31.36 17.10 24.48
N SER A 68 -31.14 16.58 25.69
CA SER A 68 -32.03 15.68 26.45
C SER A 68 -31.26 14.87 27.49
N SER A 69 -31.18 15.40 28.71
CA SER A 69 -31.44 14.64 29.95
C SER A 69 -31.19 15.57 31.13
N SER A 70 -32.29 15.92 31.78
CA SER A 70 -32.39 16.59 33.07
C SER A 70 -31.68 15.78 34.15
N LYS A 71 -30.38 16.03 34.34
CA LYS A 71 -29.65 15.76 35.58
C LYS A 71 -28.66 16.89 35.79
N GLN A 72 -28.65 17.45 37.00
CA GLN A 72 -27.77 18.53 37.48
C GLN A 72 -26.42 18.54 36.75
N GLN A 73 -26.22 19.51 35.85
CA GLN A 73 -24.95 19.72 35.19
C GLN A 73 -23.95 20.19 36.23
N GLN A 74 -23.18 19.26 36.80
CA GLN A 74 -21.85 19.60 37.31
C GLN A 74 -21.11 20.24 36.14
N GLN A 75 -20.98 21.56 36.16
CA GLN A 75 -20.22 22.33 35.18
C GLN A 75 -18.78 21.80 35.18
N LEU A 76 -18.48 20.90 34.25
CA LEU A 76 -17.15 20.32 34.12
C LEU A 76 -16.17 21.44 33.78
N HIS A 77 -15.07 21.52 34.52
CA HIS A 77 -14.04 22.52 34.30
C HIS A 77 -13.58 22.50 32.83
N PRO A 78 -13.50 23.65 32.11
CA PRO A 78 -13.18 23.67 30.67
C PRO A 78 -11.91 22.90 30.28
N LYS A 79 -10.91 22.81 31.19
CA LYS A 79 -9.73 21.94 31.01
C LYS A 79 -10.05 20.45 30.81
N SER A 80 -11.01 19.88 31.55
CA SER A 80 -11.38 18.46 31.40
C SER A 80 -12.14 18.23 30.09
N VAL A 81 -12.96 19.20 29.68
CA VAL A 81 -13.63 19.21 28.37
C VAL A 81 -12.60 19.23 27.24
N TYR A 82 -11.61 20.12 27.31
CA TYR A 82 -10.52 20.19 26.34
C TYR A 82 -9.77 18.86 26.26
N LYS A 83 -9.39 18.27 27.41
CA LYS A 83 -8.70 16.97 27.47
C LYS A 83 -9.49 15.89 26.74
N THR A 84 -10.79 15.75 27.00
CA THR A 84 -11.64 14.76 26.34
C THR A 84 -11.74 15.00 24.83
N LYS A 85 -11.91 16.25 24.39
CA LYS A 85 -11.95 16.59 22.96
C LYS A 85 -10.62 16.31 22.26
N PHE A 86 -9.51 16.63 22.91
CA PHE A 86 -8.17 16.37 22.40
C PHE A 86 -7.91 14.87 22.22
N GLU A 87 -8.23 14.03 23.21
CA GLU A 87 -8.07 12.58 23.07
C GLU A 87 -8.94 12.01 21.93
N ARG A 88 -10.20 12.45 21.82
CA ARG A 88 -11.07 12.07 20.68
C ARG A 88 -10.48 12.52 19.35
N HIS A 89 -9.93 13.73 19.28
CA HIS A 89 -9.30 14.24 18.07
C HIS A 89 -8.04 13.45 17.70
N LYS A 90 -7.19 13.15 18.68
CA LYS A 90 -5.99 12.33 18.50
C LYS A 90 -6.31 10.94 17.95
N VAL A 91 -7.34 10.28 18.49
CA VAL A 91 -7.82 8.98 17.98
C VAL A 91 -8.31 9.11 16.54
N ARG A 92 -9.15 10.12 16.24
CA ARG A 92 -9.62 10.37 14.86
C ARG A 92 -8.47 10.61 13.88
N MET A 93 -7.46 11.38 14.26
CA MET A 93 -6.28 11.62 13.42
C MET A 93 -5.47 10.35 13.20
N ALA A 94 -5.29 9.52 14.24
CA ALA A 94 -4.61 8.24 14.11
C ALA A 94 -5.37 7.26 13.21
N GLU A 95 -6.70 7.22 13.30
CA GLU A 95 -7.54 6.44 12.40
C GLU A 95 -7.51 6.95 10.95
N ALA A 96 -7.61 8.26 10.75
CA ALA A 96 -7.49 8.86 9.42
C ALA A 96 -6.15 8.51 8.77
N ARG A 97 -5.05 8.58 9.53
CA ARG A 97 -3.73 8.15 9.04
C ARG A 97 -3.68 6.66 8.73
N ARG A 98 -4.25 5.81 9.61
CA ARG A 98 -4.34 4.37 9.34
C ARG A 98 -5.06 4.08 8.03
N ARG A 99 -6.18 4.76 7.75
CA ARG A 99 -6.92 4.62 6.49
C ARG A 99 -6.06 4.98 5.27
N VAL A 100 -5.32 6.08 5.32
CA VAL A 100 -4.41 6.48 4.24
C VAL A 100 -3.36 5.39 3.97
N VAL A 101 -2.78 4.81 5.02
CA VAL A 101 -1.81 3.71 4.87
C VAL A 101 -2.48 2.47 4.27
N PHE A 102 -3.64 2.06 4.78
CA PHE A 102 -4.39 0.91 4.25
C PHE A 102 -4.78 1.09 2.78
N GLU A 103 -5.20 2.29 2.37
CA GLU A 103 -5.50 2.60 0.97
C GLU A 103 -4.26 2.49 0.09
N ALA A 104 -3.11 2.97 0.55
CA ALA A 104 -1.84 2.84 -0.16
C ALA A 104 -1.39 1.38 -0.28
N GLU A 105 -1.48 0.59 0.80
CA GLU A 105 -1.23 -0.86 0.79
C GLU A 105 -2.15 -1.59 -0.18
N GLY A 106 -3.43 -1.24 -0.19
CA GLY A 106 -4.42 -1.78 -1.11
C GLY A 106 -4.04 -1.57 -2.58
N ARG A 107 -3.54 -0.38 -2.94
CA ARG A 107 -3.06 -0.08 -4.30
C ARG A 107 -1.84 -0.92 -4.68
N VAL A 108 -0.88 -1.06 -3.78
CA VAL A 108 0.31 -1.92 -3.97
C VAL A 108 -0.12 -3.38 -4.21
N LEU A 109 -1.02 -3.90 -3.37
CA LEU A 109 -1.52 -5.27 -3.51
C LEU A 109 -2.28 -5.49 -4.83
N ALA A 110 -3.13 -4.54 -5.23
CA ALA A 110 -3.85 -4.62 -6.50
C ALA A 110 -2.89 -4.63 -7.70
N CYS A 111 -1.86 -3.78 -7.68
CA CYS A 111 -0.84 -3.72 -8.72
C CYS A 111 -0.03 -5.02 -8.80
N ARG A 112 0.37 -5.60 -7.65
CA ARG A 112 1.05 -6.91 -7.59
C ARG A 112 0.19 -8.04 -8.17
N ARG A 113 -1.11 -8.07 -7.85
CA ARG A 113 -2.03 -9.06 -8.44
C ARG A 113 -2.13 -8.89 -9.94
N ARG A 114 -2.17 -7.65 -10.44
CA ARG A 114 -2.20 -7.38 -11.87
C ARG A 114 -0.93 -7.84 -12.58
N LEU A 115 0.24 -7.65 -11.97
CA LEU A 115 1.51 -8.17 -12.49
C LEU A 115 1.50 -9.69 -12.60
N ALA A 116 1.02 -10.40 -11.56
CA ALA A 116 0.92 -11.86 -11.59
C ALA A 116 0.00 -12.36 -12.74
N GLN A 117 -1.15 -11.71 -12.96
CA GLN A 117 -2.04 -12.03 -14.09
C GLN A 117 -1.36 -11.81 -15.46
N LEU A 118 -0.56 -10.75 -15.58
CA LEU A 118 0.19 -10.46 -16.81
C LEU A 118 1.31 -11.48 -17.03
N GLU A 119 1.98 -11.94 -15.97
CA GLU A 119 2.98 -13.01 -16.05
C GLU A 119 2.35 -14.32 -16.52
N GLU A 120 1.21 -14.70 -15.96
CA GLU A 120 0.45 -15.88 -16.39
C GLU A 120 0.02 -15.76 -17.86
N SER A 121 -0.50 -14.61 -18.26
CA SER A 121 -0.87 -14.34 -19.67
C SER A 121 0.33 -14.43 -20.61
N LEU A 122 1.49 -13.92 -20.17
CA LEU A 122 2.73 -13.98 -20.94
C LEU A 122 3.26 -15.41 -21.09
N GLN A 123 3.14 -16.22 -20.04
CA GLN A 123 3.48 -17.64 -20.07
C GLN A 123 2.58 -18.41 -21.03
N ALA A 124 1.25 -18.22 -20.92
CA ALA A 124 0.28 -18.86 -21.78
C ALA A 124 0.50 -18.53 -23.27
N GLU A 125 0.70 -17.24 -23.61
CA GLU A 125 1.03 -16.85 -24.98
C GLU A 125 2.40 -17.36 -25.44
N GLY A 126 3.36 -17.46 -24.53
CA GLY A 126 4.67 -18.06 -24.80
C GLY A 126 4.58 -19.54 -25.15
N GLU A 127 3.75 -20.29 -24.44
CA GLU A 127 3.47 -21.71 -24.71
C GLU A 127 2.71 -21.89 -26.02
N LYS A 128 1.70 -21.07 -26.27
CA LYS A 128 0.97 -21.04 -27.54
C LYS A 128 1.90 -20.76 -28.72
N MET A 129 2.81 -19.80 -28.59
CA MET A 129 3.82 -19.51 -29.61
C MET A 129 4.77 -20.70 -29.86
N LYS A 130 5.17 -21.43 -28.81
CA LYS A 130 5.99 -22.64 -28.98
C LYS A 130 5.22 -23.74 -29.69
N ALA A 131 3.95 -23.94 -29.34
CA ALA A 131 3.09 -24.94 -29.99
C ALA A 131 2.88 -24.61 -31.48
N THR A 132 2.57 -23.36 -31.83
CA THR A 132 2.42 -22.93 -33.23
C THR A 132 3.73 -23.01 -34.00
N ALA A 133 4.87 -22.69 -33.38
CA ALA A 133 6.19 -22.88 -33.99
C ALA A 133 6.50 -24.36 -34.27
N GLN A 134 6.13 -25.27 -33.36
CA GLN A 134 6.29 -26.70 -33.59
C GLN A 134 5.39 -27.19 -34.74
N GLU A 135 4.18 -26.67 -34.84
CA GLU A 135 3.26 -27.01 -35.93
C GLU A 135 3.73 -26.49 -37.28
N MET A 136 4.29 -25.27 -37.34
CA MET A 136 4.98 -24.77 -38.53
C MET A 136 6.07 -25.75 -39.00
N GLU A 137 6.91 -26.22 -38.07
CA GLU A 137 7.98 -27.16 -38.40
C GLU A 137 7.43 -28.49 -38.93
N ASN A 138 6.34 -28.99 -38.33
CA ASN A 138 5.65 -30.20 -38.81
C ASN A 138 5.15 -30.03 -40.25
N LEU A 139 4.46 -28.92 -40.54
CA LEU A 139 3.96 -28.61 -41.87
C LEU A 139 5.10 -28.44 -42.89
N GLU A 140 6.22 -27.84 -42.51
CA GLU A 140 7.41 -27.79 -43.37
C GLU A 140 7.96 -29.18 -43.69
N ARG A 141 7.96 -30.11 -42.72
CA ARG A 141 8.35 -31.51 -42.98
C ARG A 141 7.40 -32.16 -43.98
N VAL A 142 6.09 -31.91 -43.88
CA VAL A 142 5.09 -32.38 -44.87
C VAL A 142 5.37 -31.79 -46.25
N ARG A 143 5.63 -30.48 -46.33
CA ARG A 143 5.96 -29.80 -47.59
C ARG A 143 7.20 -30.41 -48.25
N ARG A 144 8.26 -30.65 -47.49
CA ARG A 144 9.49 -31.31 -47.98
C ARG A 144 9.22 -32.73 -48.47
N ALA A 145 8.41 -33.51 -47.75
CA ALA A 145 8.02 -34.85 -48.16
C ALA A 145 7.21 -34.83 -49.47
N SER A 146 6.28 -33.88 -49.62
CA SER A 146 5.50 -33.69 -50.84
C SER A 146 6.39 -33.38 -52.05
N VAL A 147 7.36 -32.47 -51.90
CA VAL A 147 8.34 -32.17 -52.96
C VAL A 147 9.19 -33.39 -53.30
N ALA A 148 9.64 -34.14 -52.30
CA ALA A 148 10.50 -35.30 -52.49
C ALA A 148 9.82 -36.44 -53.26
N LEU A 149 8.50 -36.61 -53.13
CA LEU A 149 7.71 -37.60 -53.89
C LEU A 149 7.73 -37.37 -55.41
N ASN A 150 8.11 -36.17 -55.88
CA ASN A 150 8.24 -35.85 -57.30
C ASN A 150 9.55 -36.36 -57.93
N VAL A 151 10.47 -36.91 -57.13
CA VAL A 151 11.77 -37.44 -57.58
C VAL A 151 11.80 -38.95 -57.36
N TRP A 152 12.61 -39.67 -58.14
CA TRP A 152 12.81 -41.10 -57.94
C TRP A 152 13.38 -41.41 -56.55
N GLN A 153 12.84 -42.43 -55.88
CA GLN A 153 13.25 -42.86 -54.54
C GLN A 153 13.02 -44.37 -54.32
N PRO A 154 13.75 -44.99 -53.38
CA PRO A 154 13.45 -46.34 -52.91
C PRO A 154 12.03 -46.46 -52.32
N GLN A 155 11.40 -47.63 -52.53
CA GLN A 155 9.99 -47.84 -52.18
C GLN A 155 9.68 -47.65 -50.69
N VAL A 156 10.62 -48.00 -49.81
CA VAL A 156 10.48 -47.82 -48.35
C VAL A 156 10.40 -46.33 -47.98
N VAL A 157 11.23 -45.49 -48.61
CA VAL A 157 11.25 -44.03 -48.39
C VAL A 157 10.00 -43.39 -48.98
N ARG A 158 9.64 -43.78 -50.21
CA ARG A 158 8.44 -43.30 -50.90
C ARG A 158 7.16 -43.63 -50.12
N GLY A 159 7.06 -44.84 -49.56
CA GLY A 159 5.93 -45.27 -48.74
C GLY A 159 5.74 -44.39 -47.50
N ARG A 160 6.82 -44.14 -46.76
CA ARG A 160 6.80 -43.28 -45.57
C ARG A 160 6.43 -41.83 -45.89
N GLN A 161 6.99 -41.26 -46.96
CA GLN A 161 6.66 -39.89 -47.40
C GLN A 161 5.20 -39.78 -47.85
N LYS A 162 4.69 -40.78 -48.57
CA LYS A 162 3.29 -40.83 -49.01
C LYS A 162 2.32 -40.88 -47.83
N GLN A 163 2.61 -41.70 -46.82
CA GLN A 163 1.80 -41.75 -45.59
C GLN A 163 1.76 -40.39 -44.88
N LEU A 164 2.92 -39.72 -44.76
CA LEU A 164 3.05 -38.43 -44.09
C LEU A 164 2.24 -37.34 -44.82
N VAL A 165 2.29 -37.28 -46.16
CA VAL A 165 1.53 -36.31 -46.96
C VAL A 165 0.03 -36.60 -46.93
N GLN A 166 -0.38 -37.87 -46.94
CA GLN A 166 -1.80 -38.26 -46.90
C GLN A 166 -2.53 -37.89 -45.60
N GLN A 167 -1.78 -37.68 -44.50
CA GLN A 167 -2.36 -37.20 -43.24
C GLN A 167 -2.82 -35.73 -43.31
N CYS A 168 -2.32 -34.95 -44.26
CA CYS A 168 -2.75 -33.57 -44.51
C CYS A 168 -3.80 -33.54 -45.64
N THR A 169 -5.06 -33.34 -45.28
CA THR A 169 -6.19 -33.22 -46.24
C THR A 169 -6.30 -31.84 -46.89
N VAL A 170 -5.71 -30.81 -46.27
CA VAL A 170 -5.76 -29.41 -46.71
C VAL A 170 -4.43 -29.03 -47.40
N PRO A 171 -4.43 -28.13 -48.41
CA PRO A 171 -3.20 -27.65 -49.03
C PRO A 171 -2.20 -27.09 -48.02
N VAL A 172 -1.00 -27.67 -48.01
CA VAL A 172 0.04 -27.38 -47.01
C VAL A 172 0.48 -25.90 -47.03
N ASP A 173 0.54 -25.28 -48.20
CA ASP A 173 0.96 -23.87 -48.33
C ASP A 173 -0.07 -22.91 -47.70
N SER A 174 -1.37 -23.21 -47.78
CA SER A 174 -2.42 -22.44 -47.10
C SER A 174 -2.29 -22.57 -45.58
N CYS A 175 -2.17 -23.81 -45.07
CA CYS A 175 -1.97 -24.06 -43.64
C CYS A 175 -0.70 -23.38 -43.10
N LEU A 176 0.40 -23.41 -43.85
CA LEU A 176 1.64 -22.71 -43.48
C LEU A 176 1.45 -21.20 -43.40
N SER A 177 0.69 -20.61 -44.33
CA SER A 177 0.38 -19.18 -44.29
C SER A 177 -0.41 -18.82 -43.03
N ASP A 178 -1.44 -19.61 -42.70
CA ASP A 178 -2.31 -19.38 -41.54
C ASP A 178 -1.53 -19.47 -40.23
N VAL A 179 -0.78 -20.56 -40.02
CA VAL A 179 0.01 -20.76 -38.79
C VAL A 179 1.13 -19.71 -38.68
N ASN A 180 1.71 -19.25 -39.80
CA ASN A 180 2.67 -18.14 -39.79
C ASN A 180 2.02 -16.82 -39.33
N MET A 181 0.78 -16.56 -39.74
CA MET A 181 0.03 -15.39 -39.27
C MET A 181 -0.29 -15.51 -37.78
N GLU A 182 -0.67 -16.68 -37.28
CA GLU A 182 -0.86 -16.94 -35.85
C GLU A 182 0.42 -16.69 -35.04
N LEU A 183 1.59 -17.12 -35.54
CA LEU A 183 2.88 -16.91 -34.90
C LEU A 183 3.21 -15.41 -34.81
N LYS A 184 2.93 -14.63 -35.87
CA LYS A 184 3.06 -13.17 -35.84
C LYS A 184 2.13 -12.53 -34.82
N VAL A 185 0.88 -12.99 -34.71
CA VAL A 185 -0.08 -12.51 -33.71
C VAL A 185 0.42 -12.81 -32.30
N CYS A 186 0.89 -14.02 -32.02
CA CYS A 186 1.45 -14.39 -30.71
C CYS A 186 2.64 -13.50 -30.34
N LYS A 187 3.55 -13.25 -31.28
CA LYS A 187 4.68 -12.31 -31.08
C LYS A 187 4.20 -10.91 -30.71
N GLN A 188 3.20 -10.40 -31.41
CA GLN A 188 2.63 -9.09 -31.14
C GLN A 188 1.93 -9.03 -29.77
N GLN A 189 1.21 -10.07 -29.40
CA GLN A 189 0.54 -10.19 -28.09
C GLN A 189 1.57 -10.23 -26.96
N ILE A 190 2.62 -11.05 -27.09
CA ILE A 190 3.74 -11.10 -26.13
C ILE A 190 4.38 -9.72 -25.97
N ALA A 191 4.66 -9.01 -27.06
CA ALA A 191 5.22 -7.66 -27.00
C ALA A 191 4.27 -6.68 -26.27
N THR A 192 2.97 -6.79 -26.55
CA THR A 192 1.93 -5.97 -25.90
C THR A 192 1.87 -6.25 -24.39
N TYR A 193 1.83 -7.52 -23.97
CA TYR A 193 1.83 -7.88 -22.55
C TYR A 193 3.10 -7.44 -21.85
N LYS A 194 4.27 -7.57 -22.47
CA LYS A 194 5.55 -7.06 -21.93
C LYS A 194 5.51 -5.55 -21.69
N ASN A 195 4.97 -4.79 -22.63
CA ASN A 195 4.84 -3.34 -22.49
C ASN A 195 3.88 -2.97 -21.34
N ILE A 196 2.75 -3.66 -21.23
CA ILE A 196 1.79 -3.44 -20.13
C ILE A 196 2.44 -3.82 -18.79
N TYR A 197 3.15 -4.95 -18.74
CA TYR A 197 3.86 -5.41 -17.55
C TYR A 197 4.89 -4.39 -17.07
N ASN A 198 5.72 -3.86 -17.97
CA ASN A 198 6.73 -2.86 -17.62
C ASN A 198 6.10 -1.58 -17.06
N LYS A 199 5.02 -1.08 -17.69
CA LYS A 199 4.28 0.09 -17.19
C LYS A 199 3.65 -0.18 -15.82
N GLU A 200 3.14 -1.38 -15.59
CA GLU A 200 2.53 -1.73 -14.31
C GLU A 200 3.58 -1.94 -13.21
N LYS A 201 4.79 -2.37 -13.59
CA LYS A 201 5.95 -2.44 -12.69
C LYS A 201 6.44 -1.04 -12.27
N GLU A 202 6.43 -0.07 -13.19
CA GLU A 202 6.74 1.32 -12.87
C GLU A 202 5.73 1.89 -11.86
N LYS A 203 4.43 1.68 -12.10
CA LYS A 203 3.37 2.09 -11.16
C LYS A 203 3.49 1.41 -9.79
N LEU A 204 3.89 0.14 -9.75
CA LEU A 204 4.14 -0.56 -8.49
C LEU A 204 5.21 0.18 -7.67
N ASN A 205 6.33 0.56 -8.30
CA ASN A 205 7.39 1.30 -7.64
C ASN A 205 6.88 2.65 -7.11
N GLU A 206 6.09 3.39 -7.89
CA GLU A 206 5.49 4.65 -7.45
C GLU A 206 4.58 4.47 -6.23
N TYR A 207 3.74 3.43 -6.22
CA TYR A 207 2.86 3.11 -5.09
C TYR A 207 3.63 2.64 -3.86
N GLU A 208 4.70 1.87 -4.03
CA GLU A 208 5.57 1.47 -2.93
C GLU A 208 6.29 2.69 -2.32
N GLU A 209 6.78 3.62 -3.13
CA GLU A 209 7.35 4.87 -2.64
C GLU A 209 6.30 5.76 -1.95
N ALA A 210 5.08 5.85 -2.49
CA ALA A 210 3.97 6.55 -1.84
C ALA A 210 3.61 5.92 -0.49
N LEU A 211 3.61 4.58 -0.41
CA LEU A 211 3.38 3.86 0.84
C LEU A 211 4.49 4.14 1.86
N LYS A 212 5.77 4.11 1.45
CA LYS A 212 6.90 4.48 2.32
C LYS A 212 6.74 5.90 2.87
N ARG A 213 6.32 6.86 2.04
CA ARG A 213 6.04 8.25 2.47
C ARG A 213 4.85 8.33 3.43
N ALA A 214 3.78 7.55 3.21
CA ALA A 214 2.61 7.52 4.08
C ALA A 214 2.90 6.89 5.46
N ILE A 215 3.78 5.88 5.48
CA ILE A 215 4.27 5.25 6.71
C ILE A 215 5.21 6.22 7.45
N TYR A 216 6.08 6.93 6.73
CA TYR A 216 7.05 7.85 7.30
C TYR A 216 6.38 8.93 8.17
N HIS A 217 6.75 8.95 9.44
CA HIS A 217 6.38 10.01 10.37
C HIS A 217 7.62 10.42 11.16
N PRO A 218 8.09 11.68 11.02
CA PRO A 218 9.35 12.14 11.59
C PRO A 218 9.52 11.93 13.11
N LEU A 219 8.43 11.64 13.84
CA LEU A 219 8.42 11.48 15.31
C LEU A 219 7.92 10.12 15.82
N GLN A 220 7.67 9.12 14.95
CA GLN A 220 7.16 7.79 15.38
C GLN A 220 8.18 6.66 15.37
N SER A 221 9.42 6.91 14.93
CA SER A 221 10.46 5.87 14.87
C SER A 221 10.87 5.30 16.24
N SER A 222 10.35 5.83 17.36
CA SER A 222 10.74 5.39 18.71
C SER A 222 9.73 4.44 19.38
N HIS A 223 8.53 4.24 18.83
CA HIS A 223 7.51 3.40 19.46
C HIS A 223 6.68 2.58 18.45
N THR A 224 7.34 1.84 17.57
CA THR A 224 6.79 0.55 17.13
C THR A 224 7.53 -0.53 17.91
N ILE A 225 7.03 -0.83 19.11
CA ILE A 225 7.26 -2.14 19.72
C ILE A 225 6.59 -3.13 18.76
N VAL A 226 7.40 -3.66 17.85
CA VAL A 226 7.12 -4.88 17.12
C VAL A 226 6.97 -5.96 18.18
N ASN A 227 5.74 -6.23 18.61
CA ASN A 227 5.38 -7.50 19.22
C ASN A 227 5.42 -8.55 18.10
N GLU A 228 6.64 -8.97 17.75
CA GLU A 228 6.83 -10.26 17.09
C GLU A 228 6.72 -11.32 18.18
N PRO A 229 5.75 -12.26 18.13
CA PRO A 229 5.79 -13.40 19.01
C PRO A 229 6.99 -14.27 18.58
N GLN A 230 8.14 -14.07 19.22
CA GLN A 230 9.26 -15.00 19.12
C GLN A 230 8.79 -16.38 19.58
N ALA A 231 8.45 -17.23 18.60
CA ALA A 231 8.25 -18.64 18.80
C ALA A 231 9.54 -19.20 19.42
N LYS A 232 9.46 -19.57 20.69
CA LYS A 232 10.52 -20.23 21.45
C LYS A 232 10.89 -21.52 20.72
N ARG A 233 11.92 -21.47 19.87
CA ARG A 233 12.61 -22.64 19.34
C ARG A 233 13.21 -23.38 20.54
N LYS A 234 12.54 -24.46 20.96
CA LYS A 234 13.10 -25.44 21.89
C LYS A 234 14.38 -25.98 21.24
N LYS A 235 15.54 -25.67 21.84
CA LYS A 235 16.82 -26.28 21.48
C LYS A 235 16.70 -27.78 21.74
N LEU A 236 16.71 -28.58 20.67
CA LEU A 236 16.98 -30.02 20.74
C LEU A 236 18.41 -30.15 21.27
N LYS A 237 18.55 -30.67 22.50
CA LYS A 237 19.86 -31.05 23.03
C LYS A 237 20.32 -32.29 22.28
N TYR A 238 21.41 -32.17 21.54
CA TYR A 238 22.19 -33.32 21.08
C TYR A 238 22.65 -34.10 22.32
N LEU A 239 22.10 -35.30 22.52
CA LEU A 239 22.76 -36.33 23.32
C LEU A 239 23.65 -37.12 22.36
N LEU A 240 24.83 -36.56 22.09
CA LEU A 240 25.97 -37.32 21.61
C LEU A 240 26.73 -37.79 22.86
N GLY A 241 26.77 -39.11 23.08
CA GLY A 241 27.87 -39.72 23.82
C GLY A 241 27.49 -40.67 24.96
N ALA A 242 28.09 -41.86 24.87
CA ALA A 242 28.31 -42.90 25.87
C ALA A 242 27.12 -43.87 26.09
N ARG A 243 27.31 -45.20 26.10
CA ARG A 243 28.54 -46.02 26.11
C ARG A 243 28.13 -47.51 26.03
N ILE A 244 29.05 -48.31 25.48
CA ILE A 244 29.31 -49.75 25.70
C ILE A 244 28.35 -50.72 25.00
#